data_AF-A0A1Y2NWC6-F1
#
_entry.id   AF-A0A1Y2NWC6-F1
#
_cell.length_a   1.000
_cell.length_b   1.000
_cell.length_c   1.000
_cell.angle_alpha   90.00
_cell.angle_beta   90.00
_cell.angle_gamma   90.00
#
_symmetry.space_group_name_H-M   'P 1'
#
loop_
_entity.id
_entity.type
_entity.pdbx_description
1 polymer ?
#
loop_
_entity_poly.entity_id
_entity_poly.type
_entity_poly.pdbx_seq_one_letter_code
_entity_poly.pdbx_strand_id
1 'polypeptide(L)'
;MAPAELRTAQALPSPHLSPWQAPGKRLAAVLLTLVALLGFVNITNAAPAEAQTRYWTILHWEVQGMGSGASQDVERRYRRMIAELRESSGSHIGTDLMRTTTVTQRYIEVRVIDRWDTSNQHRLSLYFRADNLYLDGYTIVGRNYMFSDAPGYLTTRFGNQYPGSNALFERLGYSGHYSNLANAETRGAQSFGGPNLWGAISGLVNQGPHDASSRNRTAAVITATAEAARFGWIENRVGNSLGENGDYDGQAWQTQIGGFGTDLQNNWAALSRIVYRQQNGTASTPVMINGRRYASISDIVNGYHNHPRLAPFLTLGSIT
;
A
#
# COMPACT_ATOMS: atom_id res chain seq x y z
N MET A 1 -58.73 50.02 -35.47
CA MET A 1 -59.96 49.42 -36.03
C MET A 1 -59.68 49.06 -37.49
N ALA A 2 -59.33 47.80 -37.73
CA ALA A 2 -59.13 47.10 -39.01
C ALA A 2 -58.89 45.61 -38.65
N PRO A 3 -59.21 44.64 -39.53
CA PRO A 3 -59.93 43.43 -39.12
C PRO A 3 -59.06 42.18 -38.88
N ALA A 4 -59.70 41.21 -38.21
CA ALA A 4 -59.18 39.92 -37.82
C ALA A 4 -59.01 38.96 -39.01
N GLU A 5 -57.82 38.34 -39.12
CA GLU A 5 -57.57 37.21 -40.01
C GLU A 5 -57.86 35.88 -39.30
N LEU A 6 -58.85 35.15 -39.84
CA LEU A 6 -59.09 33.74 -39.56
C LEU A 6 -57.92 32.90 -40.09
N ARG A 7 -57.22 32.17 -39.21
CA ARG A 7 -56.31 31.09 -39.59
C ARG A 7 -57.04 29.74 -39.56
N THR A 8 -57.25 29.20 -40.75
CA THR A 8 -57.80 27.88 -41.02
C THR A 8 -56.81 26.79 -40.58
N ALA A 9 -57.24 25.92 -39.66
CA ALA A 9 -56.46 24.77 -39.21
C ALA A 9 -56.40 23.70 -40.32
N GLN A 10 -55.22 23.44 -40.85
CA GLN A 10 -54.95 22.30 -41.72
C GLN A 10 -54.88 21.01 -40.88
N ALA A 11 -55.78 20.08 -41.15
CA ALA A 11 -55.75 18.73 -40.58
C ALA A 11 -54.57 17.94 -41.15
N LEU A 12 -53.70 17.45 -40.27
CA LEU A 12 -52.60 16.56 -40.61
C LEU A 12 -53.14 15.18 -41.05
N PRO A 13 -52.57 14.58 -42.11
CA PRO A 13 -52.96 13.25 -42.57
C PRO A 13 -52.62 12.20 -41.52
N SER A 14 -53.58 11.33 -41.22
CA SER A 14 -53.43 10.19 -40.33
C SER A 14 -52.43 9.19 -40.91
N PRO A 15 -51.42 8.72 -40.14
CA PRO A 15 -50.51 7.70 -40.61
C PRO A 15 -51.25 6.37 -40.77
N HIS A 16 -51.42 5.93 -42.01
CA HIS A 16 -51.82 4.57 -42.34
C HIS A 16 -50.74 3.59 -41.85
N LEU A 17 -50.97 2.99 -40.68
CA LEU A 17 -50.15 1.90 -40.17
C LEU A 17 -50.48 0.62 -40.96
N SER A 18 -49.52 0.15 -41.75
CA SER A 18 -49.62 -1.12 -42.46
C SER A 18 -49.71 -2.29 -41.47
N PRO A 19 -50.63 -3.26 -41.63
CA PRO A 19 -50.80 -4.39 -40.72
C PRO A 19 -49.72 -5.49 -40.84
N TRP A 20 -48.60 -5.26 -41.54
CA TRP A 20 -47.62 -6.31 -41.89
C TRP A 20 -46.23 -6.15 -41.24
N GLN A 21 -46.14 -5.64 -40.01
CA GLN A 21 -44.85 -5.58 -39.27
C GLN A 21 -44.95 -6.05 -37.81
N ALA A 22 -45.75 -7.08 -37.53
CA ALA A 22 -46.04 -7.53 -36.16
C ALA A 22 -45.46 -8.89 -35.68
N PRO A 23 -44.58 -9.63 -36.40
CA PRO A 23 -43.86 -10.75 -35.76
C PRO A 23 -42.42 -10.40 -35.34
N GLY A 24 -41.72 -9.49 -36.04
CA GLY A 24 -40.29 -9.23 -35.78
C GLY A 24 -39.99 -8.47 -34.48
N LYS A 25 -40.83 -7.50 -34.10
CA LYS A 25 -40.61 -6.66 -32.91
C LYS A 25 -40.83 -7.41 -31.59
N ARG A 26 -41.69 -8.44 -31.57
CA ARG A 26 -41.92 -9.27 -30.39
C ARG A 26 -40.78 -10.26 -30.16
N LEU A 27 -40.17 -10.77 -31.23
CA LEU A 27 -38.99 -11.64 -31.15
C LEU A 27 -37.74 -10.89 -30.65
N ALA A 28 -37.55 -9.63 -31.08
CA ALA A 28 -36.46 -8.79 -30.59
C ALA A 28 -36.58 -8.45 -29.09
N ALA A 29 -37.80 -8.21 -28.59
CA ALA A 29 -38.03 -7.95 -27.17
C ALA A 29 -37.80 -9.18 -26.28
N VAL A 30 -38.14 -10.38 -26.78
CA VAL A 30 -37.86 -11.66 -26.09
C VAL A 30 -36.36 -11.97 -26.09
N LEU A 31 -35.65 -11.69 -27.18
CA LEU A 31 -34.19 -11.85 -27.24
C LEU A 31 -33.45 -10.87 -26.31
N LEU A 32 -33.89 -9.61 -26.19
CA LEU A 32 -33.31 -8.63 -25.25
C LEU A 32 -33.55 -9.00 -23.78
N THR A 33 -34.71 -9.58 -23.45
CA THR A 33 -34.97 -10.09 -22.09
C THR A 33 -34.20 -11.37 -21.79
N LEU A 34 -33.98 -12.26 -22.78
CA LEU A 34 -33.13 -13.44 -22.62
C LEU A 34 -31.66 -13.08 -22.38
N VAL A 35 -31.13 -12.06 -23.07
CA VAL A 35 -29.76 -11.54 -22.87
C VAL A 35 -29.62 -10.87 -21.50
N ALA A 36 -30.65 -10.13 -21.03
CA ALA A 36 -30.65 -9.57 -19.68
C ALA A 36 -30.71 -10.66 -18.60
N LEU A 37 -31.50 -11.72 -18.81
CA LEU A 37 -31.58 -12.87 -17.89
C LEU A 37 -30.28 -13.70 -17.85
N LEU A 38 -29.57 -13.83 -18.97
CA LEU A 38 -28.26 -14.49 -19.03
C LEU A 38 -27.12 -13.60 -18.49
N GLY A 39 -27.29 -12.28 -18.47
CA GLY A 39 -26.34 -11.34 -17.87
C GLY A 39 -26.28 -11.39 -16.34
N PHE A 40 -27.37 -11.82 -15.68
CA PHE A 40 -27.42 -11.94 -14.22
C PHE A 40 -26.88 -13.27 -13.67
N VAL A 41 -26.65 -14.28 -14.52
CA VAL A 41 -26.17 -15.61 -14.06
C VAL A 41 -24.64 -15.65 -13.88
N ASN A 42 -23.91 -14.61 -14.27
CA ASN A 42 -22.46 -14.53 -14.05
C ASN A 42 -22.04 -13.75 -12.81
N ILE A 43 -22.98 -13.36 -11.93
CA ILE A 43 -22.67 -12.94 -10.55
C ILE A 43 -22.82 -14.15 -9.62
N THR A 44 -22.22 -15.28 -9.98
CA THR A 44 -22.10 -16.44 -9.08
C THR A 44 -20.64 -16.62 -8.74
N ASN A 45 -20.36 -16.48 -7.44
CA ASN A 45 -19.06 -16.65 -6.78
C ASN A 45 -18.19 -15.39 -6.71
N ALA A 46 -18.74 -14.26 -6.27
CA ALA A 46 -17.98 -13.56 -5.24
C ALA A 46 -17.87 -14.57 -4.09
N ALA A 47 -16.68 -15.12 -3.87
CA ALA A 47 -16.44 -15.97 -2.71
C ALA A 47 -17.05 -15.26 -1.49
N PRO A 48 -17.79 -15.98 -0.61
CA PRO A 48 -18.25 -15.36 0.63
C PRO A 48 -17.06 -14.63 1.23
N ALA A 49 -17.26 -13.38 1.68
CA ALA A 49 -16.23 -12.63 2.34
C ALA A 49 -15.80 -13.43 3.57
N GLU A 50 -14.84 -14.33 3.41
CA GLU A 50 -14.20 -15.03 4.50
C GLU A 50 -13.57 -13.92 5.30
N ALA A 51 -14.20 -13.60 6.43
CA ALA A 51 -13.57 -12.76 7.44
C ALA A 51 -12.24 -13.44 7.72
N GLN A 52 -11.14 -12.89 7.20
CA GLN A 52 -9.80 -13.45 7.42
C GLN A 52 -9.62 -13.57 8.93
N THR A 53 -9.76 -14.77 9.47
CA THR A 53 -9.68 -15.06 10.90
C THR A 53 -8.24 -15.27 11.36
N ARG A 54 -7.30 -15.30 10.40
CA ARG A 54 -5.89 -15.54 10.66
C ARG A 54 -5.27 -14.32 11.35
N TYR A 55 -4.64 -14.56 12.50
CA TYR A 55 -3.88 -13.55 13.25
C TYR A 55 -2.45 -13.39 12.75
N TRP A 56 -2.02 -14.23 11.81
CA TRP A 56 -0.66 -14.26 11.28
C TRP A 56 -0.69 -14.52 9.78
N THR A 57 -0.05 -13.65 9.02
CA THR A 57 0.17 -13.78 7.57
C THR A 57 1.67 -13.80 7.31
N ILE A 58 2.15 -14.69 6.44
CA ILE A 58 3.57 -14.77 6.08
C ILE A 58 3.73 -14.36 4.62
N LEU A 59 4.61 -13.40 4.37
CA LEU A 59 4.99 -12.90 3.06
C LEU A 59 6.48 -13.14 2.82
N HIS A 60 6.89 -13.26 1.57
CA HIS A 60 8.28 -13.47 1.20
C HIS A 60 8.84 -12.27 0.40
N TRP A 61 9.91 -11.69 0.90
CA TRP A 61 10.72 -10.71 0.19
C TRP A 61 11.96 -11.38 -0.38
N GLU A 62 11.92 -11.69 -1.68
CA GLU A 62 13.04 -12.32 -2.38
C GLU A 62 14.09 -11.28 -2.79
N VAL A 63 15.25 -11.32 -2.13
CA VAL A 63 16.33 -10.32 -2.28
C VAL A 63 17.54 -10.83 -3.07
N GLN A 64 17.42 -12.01 -3.69
CA GLN A 64 18.42 -12.55 -4.61
C GLN A 64 18.82 -11.50 -5.65
N GLY A 65 20.12 -11.27 -5.82
CA GLY A 65 20.66 -10.31 -6.79
C GLY A 65 20.64 -8.86 -6.39
N MET A 66 20.02 -8.50 -5.25
CA MET A 66 19.91 -7.10 -4.83
C MET A 66 21.29 -6.45 -4.60
N GLY A 67 22.25 -7.17 -4.03
CA GLY A 67 23.60 -6.66 -3.78
C GLY A 67 24.45 -6.41 -5.04
N SER A 68 24.02 -6.90 -6.20
CA SER A 68 24.80 -6.85 -7.45
C SER A 68 24.59 -5.57 -8.26
N GLY A 69 23.70 -4.66 -7.83
CA GLY A 69 23.38 -3.44 -8.56
C GLY A 69 21.91 -3.35 -8.94
N ALA A 70 21.61 -2.46 -9.88
CA ALA A 70 20.26 -2.28 -10.41
C ALA A 70 19.82 -3.47 -11.26
N SER A 71 18.58 -3.92 -11.08
CA SER A 71 17.99 -5.07 -11.75
C SER A 71 16.45 -4.98 -11.76
N GLN A 72 15.87 -4.96 -12.95
CA GLN A 72 14.40 -4.99 -13.12
C GLN A 72 13.76 -6.22 -12.46
N ASP A 73 14.48 -7.34 -12.37
CA ASP A 73 13.99 -8.55 -11.72
C ASP A 73 13.88 -8.36 -10.19
N VAL A 74 14.86 -7.68 -9.58
CA VAL A 74 14.83 -7.32 -8.15
C VAL A 74 13.69 -6.33 -7.89
N GLU A 75 13.53 -5.33 -8.75
CA GLU A 75 12.42 -4.37 -8.66
C GLU A 75 11.06 -5.06 -8.73
N ARG A 76 10.81 -5.94 -9.72
CA ARG A 76 9.51 -6.61 -9.85
C ARG A 76 9.18 -7.46 -8.62
N ARG A 77 10.16 -8.18 -8.06
CA ARG A 77 9.97 -8.96 -6.82
C ARG A 77 9.69 -8.06 -5.63
N TYR A 78 10.38 -6.93 -5.54
CA TYR A 78 10.15 -5.91 -4.50
C TYR A 78 8.72 -5.36 -4.56
N ARG A 79 8.28 -4.85 -5.73
CA ARG A 79 6.94 -4.29 -5.90
C ARG A 79 5.83 -5.29 -5.61
N ARG A 80 6.01 -6.55 -6.03
CA ARG A 80 5.09 -7.64 -5.68
C ARG A 80 4.96 -7.82 -4.17
N MET A 81 6.09 -7.86 -3.45
CA MET A 81 6.08 -7.97 -1.98
C MET A 81 5.37 -6.77 -1.32
N ILE A 82 5.60 -5.55 -1.80
CA ILE A 82 4.92 -4.36 -1.27
C ILE A 82 3.42 -4.40 -1.53
N ALA A 83 2.99 -4.83 -2.71
CA ALA A 83 1.59 -5.03 -3.02
C ALA A 83 0.95 -6.07 -2.08
N GLU A 84 1.60 -7.23 -1.87
CA GLU A 84 1.13 -8.26 -0.94
C GLU A 84 1.06 -7.77 0.52
N LEU A 85 2.05 -6.97 0.96
CA LEU A 85 2.06 -6.35 2.29
C LEU A 85 0.88 -5.40 2.46
N ARG A 86 0.60 -4.59 1.44
CA ARG A 86 -0.52 -3.65 1.43
C ARG A 86 -1.86 -4.39 1.49
N GLU A 87 -2.06 -5.39 0.64
CA GLU A 87 -3.29 -6.21 0.60
C GLU A 87 -3.48 -7.04 1.89
N SER A 88 -2.40 -7.49 2.52
CA SER A 88 -2.49 -8.23 3.79
C SER A 88 -2.83 -7.34 4.98
N SER A 89 -2.57 -6.04 4.87
CA SER A 89 -2.78 -5.06 5.94
C SER A 89 -4.15 -4.41 5.90
N GLY A 90 -4.84 -4.44 4.76
CA GLY A 90 -6.02 -3.60 4.56
C GLY A 90 -6.89 -4.01 3.38
N SER A 91 -7.86 -3.15 3.06
CA SER A 91 -8.78 -3.34 1.94
C SER A 91 -8.94 -2.06 1.13
N HIS A 92 -9.33 -2.21 -0.13
CA HIS A 92 -9.63 -1.08 -1.01
C HIS A 92 -10.84 -0.28 -0.52
N ILE A 93 -10.70 1.04 -0.52
CA ILE A 93 -11.76 2.02 -0.22
C ILE A 93 -12.02 2.97 -1.40
N GLY A 94 -11.37 2.70 -2.54
CA GLY A 94 -11.46 3.45 -3.78
C GLY A 94 -10.31 3.07 -4.71
N THR A 95 -10.31 3.58 -5.93
CA THR A 95 -9.19 3.40 -6.87
C THR A 95 -7.92 3.99 -6.26
N ASP A 96 -6.86 3.17 -6.18
CA ASP A 96 -5.57 3.51 -5.57
C ASP A 96 -5.62 3.97 -4.10
N LEU A 97 -6.71 3.70 -3.40
CA LEU A 97 -6.87 4.00 -1.98
C LEU A 97 -7.23 2.74 -1.21
N MET A 98 -6.46 2.49 -0.16
CA MET A 98 -6.68 1.37 0.74
C MET A 98 -6.76 1.86 2.18
N ARG A 99 -7.29 1.02 3.07
CA ARG A 99 -7.38 1.30 4.50
C ARG A 99 -6.92 0.08 5.27
N THR A 100 -6.02 0.28 6.24
CA THR A 100 -5.61 -0.81 7.12
C THR A 100 -6.79 -1.38 7.89
N THR A 101 -6.70 -2.64 8.28
CA THR A 101 -7.72 -3.28 9.12
C THR A 101 -7.84 -2.57 10.47
N THR A 102 -9.04 -2.58 11.05
CA THR A 102 -9.25 -2.14 12.45
C THR A 102 -9.07 -3.28 13.44
N VAL A 103 -8.87 -4.52 12.95
CA VAL A 103 -8.68 -5.69 13.81
C VAL A 103 -7.25 -5.70 14.35
N THR A 104 -7.13 -5.47 15.65
CA THR A 104 -5.85 -5.44 16.36
C THR A 104 -5.26 -6.84 16.55
N GLN A 105 -3.99 -6.90 16.97
CA GLN A 105 -3.26 -8.14 17.26
C GLN A 105 -3.09 -9.09 16.08
N ARG A 106 -3.21 -8.58 14.85
CA ARG A 106 -2.86 -9.31 13.63
C ARG A 106 -1.47 -8.90 13.19
N TYR A 107 -0.66 -9.88 12.83
CA TYR A 107 0.69 -9.66 12.34
C TYR A 107 0.86 -10.13 10.90
N ILE A 108 1.72 -9.40 10.20
CA ILE A 108 2.28 -9.78 8.92
C ILE A 108 3.77 -9.99 9.15
N GLU A 109 4.24 -11.20 8.92
CA GLU A 109 5.64 -11.56 8.91
C GLU A 109 6.18 -11.43 7.48
N VAL A 110 7.13 -10.52 7.25
CA VAL A 110 7.87 -10.47 5.98
C VAL A 110 9.19 -11.20 6.16
N ARG A 111 9.32 -12.36 5.52
CA ARG A 111 10.56 -13.15 5.50
C ARG A 111 11.45 -12.71 4.35
N VAL A 112 12.65 -12.28 4.66
CA VAL A 112 13.67 -11.91 3.69
C VAL A 112 14.42 -13.17 3.25
N ILE A 113 14.23 -13.52 1.98
CA ILE A 113 14.75 -14.76 1.39
C ILE A 113 15.84 -14.43 0.37
N ASP A 114 17.04 -14.96 0.60
CA ASP A 114 18.16 -14.90 -0.34
C ASP A 114 18.48 -16.31 -0.84
N ARG A 115 17.95 -16.69 -2.00
CA ARG A 115 18.13 -18.03 -2.55
C ARG A 115 19.54 -18.28 -3.11
N TRP A 116 20.38 -17.25 -3.24
CA TRP A 116 21.79 -17.44 -3.58
C TRP A 116 22.63 -17.90 -2.39
N ASP A 117 22.15 -17.72 -1.15
CA ASP A 117 22.81 -18.27 0.01
C ASP A 117 22.34 -19.71 0.26
N THR A 118 23.20 -20.66 -0.09
CA THR A 118 22.91 -22.08 0.10
C THR A 118 22.96 -22.53 1.55
N SER A 119 23.54 -21.73 2.45
CA SER A 119 23.68 -22.04 3.88
C SER A 119 22.54 -21.48 4.71
N ASN A 120 22.07 -20.28 4.38
CA ASN A 120 21.00 -19.62 5.11
C ASN A 120 20.13 -18.76 4.18
N GLN A 121 19.19 -19.43 3.51
CA GLN A 121 18.25 -18.74 2.61
C GLN A 121 17.32 -17.78 3.36
N HIS A 122 17.00 -18.05 4.62
CA HIS A 122 16.13 -17.20 5.43
C HIS A 122 16.96 -16.27 6.33
N ARG A 123 17.11 -15.01 5.89
CA ARG A 123 18.02 -14.05 6.51
C ARG A 123 17.41 -13.38 7.74
N LEU A 124 16.16 -12.95 7.61
CA LEU A 124 15.50 -12.00 8.50
C LEU A 124 13.97 -12.16 8.40
N SER A 125 13.27 -12.22 9.53
CA SER A 125 11.81 -12.02 9.58
C SER A 125 11.50 -10.65 10.18
N LEU A 126 10.57 -9.90 9.59
CA LEU A 126 10.07 -8.62 10.08
C LEU A 126 8.62 -8.76 10.52
N TYR A 127 8.25 -8.27 11.71
CA TYR A 127 6.90 -8.42 12.26
C TYR A 127 6.14 -7.09 12.26
N PHE A 128 5.23 -6.92 11.30
CA PHE A 128 4.40 -5.73 11.16
C PHE A 128 3.01 -5.96 11.74
N ARG A 129 2.49 -4.98 12.48
CA ARG A 129 1.07 -4.95 12.84
C ARG A 129 0.20 -4.67 11.63
N ALA A 130 -0.81 -5.47 11.38
CA ALA A 130 -1.66 -5.29 10.21
C ALA A 130 -2.51 -4.01 10.26
N ASP A 131 -2.88 -3.55 11.46
CA ASP A 131 -3.75 -2.38 11.66
C ASP A 131 -3.07 -1.03 11.42
N ASN A 132 -1.74 -0.98 11.42
CA ASN A 132 -1.01 0.27 11.16
C ASN A 132 0.36 0.11 10.47
N LEU A 133 0.78 -1.11 10.14
CA LEU A 133 2.09 -1.43 9.56
C LEU A 133 3.30 -0.99 10.40
N TYR A 134 3.16 -0.83 11.72
CA TYR A 134 4.31 -0.58 12.58
C TYR A 134 5.11 -1.87 12.72
N LEU A 135 6.43 -1.78 12.55
CA LEU A 135 7.35 -2.86 12.85
C LEU A 135 7.51 -2.96 14.36
N ASP A 136 7.10 -4.09 14.95
CA ASP A 136 7.21 -4.30 16.40
C ASP A 136 8.47 -5.10 16.78
N GLY A 137 9.06 -5.81 15.82
CA GLY A 137 10.26 -6.61 16.06
C GLY A 137 10.72 -7.36 14.82
N TYR A 138 11.76 -8.16 14.99
CA TYR A 138 12.33 -8.98 13.93
C TYR A 138 13.08 -10.19 14.48
N THR A 139 13.29 -11.19 13.63
CA THR A 139 14.12 -12.37 13.94
C THR A 139 15.32 -12.43 13.02
N ILE A 140 16.50 -12.62 13.60
CA ILE A 140 17.77 -12.78 12.89
C ILE A 140 18.38 -14.11 13.33
N VAL A 141 18.60 -15.01 12.38
CA VAL A 141 19.26 -16.32 12.62
C VAL A 141 18.65 -17.05 13.83
N GLY A 142 17.32 -17.09 13.90
CA GLY A 142 16.56 -17.77 14.97
C GLY A 142 16.51 -17.05 16.32
N ARG A 143 17.06 -15.84 16.46
CA ARG A 143 16.93 -15.00 17.65
C ARG A 143 15.88 -13.92 17.42
N ASN A 144 14.90 -13.85 18.31
CA ASN A 144 13.79 -12.91 18.19
C ASN A 144 14.06 -11.65 19.01
N TYR A 145 13.84 -10.49 18.41
CA TYR A 145 14.00 -9.17 19.00
C TYR A 145 12.71 -8.39 18.87
N MET A 146 12.32 -7.65 19.91
CA MET A 146 11.18 -6.72 19.87
C MET A 146 11.58 -5.37 20.41
N PHE A 147 11.03 -4.30 19.85
CA PHE A 147 11.28 -2.95 20.35
C PHE A 147 10.72 -2.73 21.76
N SER A 148 11.23 -1.72 22.47
CA SER A 148 10.80 -1.42 23.84
C SER A 148 9.31 -1.06 23.94
N ASP A 149 8.74 -0.50 22.89
CA ASP A 149 7.33 -0.11 22.74
C ASP A 149 6.47 -1.20 22.08
N ALA A 150 7.07 -2.33 21.70
CA ALA A 150 6.34 -3.44 21.10
C ALA A 150 5.33 -4.02 22.11
N PRO A 151 4.06 -4.19 21.70
CA PRO A 151 3.02 -4.71 22.57
C PRO A 151 3.24 -6.19 22.89
N GLY A 152 2.85 -6.61 24.10
CA GLY A 152 3.04 -7.98 24.57
C GLY A 152 2.30 -9.04 23.76
N TYR A 153 1.27 -8.67 22.98
CA TYR A 153 0.57 -9.62 22.13
C TYR A 153 1.43 -10.10 20.94
N LEU A 154 2.55 -9.45 20.59
CA LEU A 154 3.52 -9.98 19.61
C LEU A 154 4.00 -11.38 20.02
N THR A 155 4.47 -11.52 21.26
CA THR A 155 5.01 -12.80 21.76
C THR A 155 3.93 -13.87 21.82
N THR A 156 2.70 -13.47 22.20
CA THR A 156 1.53 -14.37 22.22
C THR A 156 1.20 -14.88 20.81
N ARG A 157 1.12 -13.98 19.82
CA ARG A 157 0.79 -14.36 18.44
C ARG A 157 1.90 -15.17 17.78
N PHE A 158 3.16 -14.82 18.05
CA PHE A 158 4.30 -15.60 17.58
C PHE A 158 4.30 -17.01 18.17
N GLY A 159 4.12 -17.16 19.49
CA GLY A 159 4.07 -18.46 20.16
C GLY A 159 2.93 -19.36 19.65
N ASN A 160 1.77 -18.77 19.34
CA ASN A 160 0.65 -19.51 18.75
C ASN A 160 0.94 -19.96 17.31
N GLN A 161 1.64 -19.14 16.53
CA GLN A 161 2.01 -19.47 15.15
C GLN A 161 3.12 -20.54 15.08
N TYR A 162 4.06 -20.50 16.03
CA TYR A 162 5.24 -21.37 16.08
C TYR A 162 5.27 -22.18 17.39
N PRO A 163 4.31 -23.11 17.60
CA PRO A 163 4.26 -23.91 18.81
C PRO A 163 5.53 -24.76 18.96
N GLY A 164 6.09 -24.79 20.17
CA GLY A 164 7.32 -25.54 20.47
C GLY A 164 8.63 -24.85 20.05
N SER A 165 8.56 -23.68 19.40
CA SER A 165 9.75 -22.85 19.17
C SER A 165 10.17 -22.07 20.43
N ASN A 166 11.43 -21.63 20.48
CA ASN A 166 11.86 -20.65 21.48
C ASN A 166 11.20 -19.29 21.15
N ALA A 167 10.01 -19.05 21.71
CA ALA A 167 9.26 -17.81 21.56
C ALA A 167 9.79 -16.67 22.43
N LEU A 168 10.97 -16.80 23.03
CA LEU A 168 11.58 -15.71 23.80
C LEU A 168 11.99 -14.60 22.85
N PHE A 169 11.43 -13.42 23.10
CA PHE A 169 11.85 -12.17 22.48
C PHE A 169 12.75 -11.42 23.45
N GLU A 170 13.94 -11.05 22.98
CA GLU A 170 14.76 -10.07 23.65
C GLU A 170 14.18 -8.68 23.40
N ARG A 171 13.86 -7.97 24.48
CA ARG A 171 13.36 -6.59 24.39
C ARG A 171 14.54 -5.64 24.22
N LEU A 172 14.52 -4.86 23.14
CA LEU A 172 15.52 -3.85 22.86
C LEU A 172 15.34 -2.64 23.78
N GLY A 173 16.44 -1.96 24.11
CA GLY A 173 16.42 -0.75 24.95
C GLY A 173 15.90 0.51 24.24
N TYR A 174 15.40 0.39 23.01
CA TYR A 174 14.91 1.49 22.18
C TYR A 174 13.61 1.11 21.46
N SER A 175 12.81 2.11 21.10
CA SER A 175 11.53 1.91 20.42
C SER A 175 11.66 1.84 18.90
N GLY A 176 10.63 1.33 18.23
CA GLY A 176 10.54 1.28 16.77
C GLY A 176 10.28 2.62 16.09
N HIS A 177 10.15 3.71 16.87
CA HIS A 177 9.91 5.05 16.35
C HIS A 177 11.16 5.68 15.72
N TYR A 178 10.98 6.43 14.63
CA TYR A 178 12.11 7.08 13.94
C TYR A 178 12.95 7.99 14.84
N SER A 179 12.38 8.67 15.83
CA SER A 179 13.16 9.48 16.78
C SER A 179 14.22 8.68 17.54
N ASN A 180 14.03 7.37 17.70
CA ASN A 180 15.00 6.46 18.33
C ASN A 180 15.85 5.68 17.32
N LEU A 181 15.42 5.60 16.05
CA LEU A 181 16.10 4.86 15.01
C LEU A 181 17.03 5.73 14.15
N ALA A 182 16.51 6.83 13.61
CA ALA A 182 17.22 7.75 12.74
C ALA A 182 16.43 9.07 12.61
N ASN A 183 17.12 10.21 12.72
CA ASN A 183 16.50 11.52 12.49
C ASN A 183 16.05 11.70 11.02
N ALA A 184 15.29 12.76 10.73
CA ALA A 184 14.76 12.98 9.38
C ALA A 184 15.86 13.17 8.31
N GLU A 185 16.94 13.88 8.63
CA GLU A 185 18.05 14.10 7.70
C GLU A 185 18.72 12.77 7.31
N THR A 186 19.07 11.95 8.31
CA THR A 186 19.67 10.63 8.11
C THR A 186 18.76 9.73 7.27
N ARG A 187 17.45 9.68 7.56
CA ARG A 187 16.49 8.88 6.77
C ARG A 187 16.36 9.39 5.34
N GLY A 188 16.28 10.72 5.18
CA GLY A 188 16.17 11.36 3.88
C GLY A 188 17.38 11.09 2.99
N ALA A 189 18.57 10.98 3.57
CA ALA A 189 19.83 10.74 2.87
C ALA A 189 20.14 9.25 2.59
N GLN A 190 19.34 8.31 3.10
CA GLN A 190 19.54 6.88 2.85
C GLN A 190 19.31 6.56 1.38
N SER A 191 20.31 5.90 0.76
CA SER A 191 20.19 5.37 -0.59
C SER A 191 19.52 4.00 -0.57
N PHE A 192 18.58 3.81 -1.48
CA PHE A 192 17.82 2.58 -1.70
C PHE A 192 18.25 1.86 -2.98
N GLY A 193 19.41 2.22 -3.55
CA GLY A 193 20.05 1.42 -4.59
C GLY A 193 20.33 0.00 -4.08
N GLY A 194 20.32 -0.98 -4.99
CA GLY A 194 20.45 -2.41 -4.66
C GLY A 194 21.55 -2.72 -3.63
N PRO A 195 22.82 -2.33 -3.87
CA PRO A 195 23.92 -2.57 -2.93
C PRO A 195 23.71 -1.93 -1.56
N ASN A 196 23.13 -0.74 -1.50
CA ASN A 196 22.88 -0.02 -0.25
C ASN A 196 21.76 -0.66 0.57
N LEU A 197 20.63 -1.01 -0.06
CA LEU A 197 19.52 -1.67 0.63
C LEU A 197 19.92 -3.09 1.07
N TRP A 198 20.65 -3.82 0.24
CA TRP A 198 21.25 -5.10 0.63
C TRP A 198 22.23 -4.94 1.79
N GLY A 199 23.07 -3.90 1.78
CA GLY A 199 23.98 -3.57 2.88
C GLY A 199 23.23 -3.29 4.19
N ALA A 200 22.04 -2.66 4.13
CA ALA A 200 21.20 -2.44 5.29
C ALA A 200 20.64 -3.76 5.84
N ILE A 201 20.11 -4.63 4.98
CA ILE A 201 19.57 -5.95 5.37
C ILE A 201 20.68 -6.84 5.95
N SER A 202 21.76 -7.03 5.20
CA SER A 202 22.89 -7.88 5.62
C SER A 202 23.58 -7.33 6.87
N GLY A 203 23.68 -6.00 7.00
CA GLY A 203 24.22 -5.36 8.19
C GLY A 203 23.39 -5.63 9.44
N LEU A 204 22.05 -5.61 9.36
CA LEU A 204 21.20 -6.00 10.49
C LEU A 204 21.47 -7.45 10.90
N VAL A 205 21.52 -8.36 9.92
CA VAL A 205 21.72 -9.80 10.16
C VAL A 205 23.08 -10.07 10.79
N ASN A 206 24.15 -9.41 10.32
CA ASN A 206 25.52 -9.72 10.72
C ASN A 206 25.97 -9.01 12.00
N GLN A 207 25.46 -7.79 12.27
CA GLN A 207 25.90 -6.99 13.42
C GLN A 207 24.95 -7.09 14.62
N GLY A 208 23.72 -7.55 14.42
CA GLY A 208 22.73 -7.69 15.46
C GLY A 208 22.14 -6.35 15.92
N PRO A 209 21.18 -6.37 16.86
CA PRO A 209 20.35 -5.20 17.18
C PRO A 209 21.00 -4.15 18.07
N HIS A 210 22.12 -4.49 18.73
CA HIS A 210 22.82 -3.64 19.71
C HIS A 210 23.89 -2.76 19.07
N ASP A 211 24.25 -3.03 17.82
CA ASP A 211 25.15 -2.17 17.07
C ASP A 211 24.49 -0.81 16.79
N ALA A 212 25.24 0.27 16.95
CA ALA A 212 24.72 1.63 16.78
C ALA A 212 24.19 1.88 15.34
N SER A 213 24.82 1.26 14.34
CA SER A 213 24.42 1.40 12.94
C SER A 213 23.16 0.59 12.59
N SER A 214 22.81 -0.43 13.39
CA SER A 214 21.60 -1.24 13.18
C SER A 214 20.33 -0.42 13.31
N ARG A 215 20.32 0.65 14.10
CA ARG A 215 19.17 1.57 14.19
C ARG A 215 18.88 2.27 12.87
N ASN A 216 19.92 2.82 12.24
CA ASN A 216 19.81 3.45 10.92
C ASN A 216 19.38 2.44 9.85
N ARG A 217 19.94 1.22 9.86
CA ARG A 217 19.55 0.16 8.92
C ARG A 217 18.12 -0.31 9.13
N THR A 218 17.67 -0.38 10.39
CA THR A 218 16.26 -0.66 10.73
C THR A 218 15.35 0.41 10.13
N ALA A 219 15.71 1.70 10.24
CA ALA A 219 14.95 2.78 9.62
C ALA A 219 14.90 2.68 8.08
N ALA A 220 16.00 2.24 7.45
CA ALA A 220 16.03 1.99 6.00
C ALA A 220 15.09 0.84 5.62
N VAL A 221 15.11 -0.26 6.38
CA VAL A 221 14.22 -1.41 6.13
C VAL A 221 12.75 -1.04 6.36
N ILE A 222 12.41 -0.27 7.40
CA ILE A 222 11.04 0.22 7.62
C ILE A 222 10.60 1.11 6.46
N THR A 223 11.48 2.01 5.98
CA THR A 223 11.21 2.84 4.80
C THR A 223 10.91 1.99 3.58
N ALA A 224 11.77 1.00 3.30
CA ALA A 224 11.64 0.14 2.14
C ALA A 224 10.43 -0.81 2.23
N THR A 225 9.82 -0.99 3.40
CA THR A 225 8.70 -1.91 3.62
C THR A 225 7.42 -1.16 3.99
N ALA A 226 7.21 -0.86 5.27
CA ALA A 226 5.99 -0.25 5.78
C ALA A 226 5.67 1.10 5.10
N GLU A 227 6.67 1.95 4.88
CA GLU A 227 6.42 3.26 4.26
C GLU A 227 6.15 3.16 2.76
N ALA A 228 6.83 2.25 2.05
CA ALA A 228 6.49 1.94 0.67
C ALA A 228 5.09 1.33 0.53
N ALA A 229 4.67 0.48 1.48
CA ALA A 229 3.30 -0.03 1.52
C ALA A 229 2.28 1.08 1.80
N ARG A 230 2.61 2.07 2.65
CA ARG A 230 1.76 3.23 2.92
C ARG A 230 1.65 4.19 1.73
N PHE A 231 2.76 4.43 1.03
CA PHE A 231 2.88 5.45 -0.01
C PHE A 231 3.48 4.88 -1.30
N GLY A 232 2.69 4.86 -2.37
CA GLY A 232 3.15 4.48 -3.70
C GLY A 232 4.29 5.37 -4.23
N TRP A 233 4.39 6.62 -3.76
CA TRP A 233 5.55 7.47 -4.06
C TRP A 233 6.86 6.88 -3.51
N ILE A 234 6.86 6.41 -2.26
CA ILE A 234 8.04 5.77 -1.65
C ILE A 234 8.31 4.42 -2.32
N GLU A 235 7.26 3.64 -2.60
CA GLU A 235 7.39 2.39 -3.37
C GLU A 235 8.08 2.63 -4.72
N ASN A 236 7.65 3.66 -5.47
CA ASN A 236 8.25 4.00 -6.76
C ASN A 236 9.71 4.43 -6.62
N ARG A 237 10.01 5.28 -5.63
CA ARG A 237 11.38 5.73 -5.37
C ARG A 237 12.31 4.55 -5.07
N VAL A 238 11.90 3.63 -4.19
CA VAL A 238 12.69 2.44 -3.84
C VAL A 238 12.75 1.47 -5.01
N GLY A 239 11.61 1.19 -5.66
CA GLY A 239 11.52 0.29 -6.82
C GLY A 239 12.41 0.73 -7.97
N ASN A 240 12.34 2.00 -8.38
CA ASN A 240 13.19 2.55 -9.45
C ASN A 240 14.67 2.58 -9.03
N SER A 241 14.97 2.83 -7.75
CA SER A 241 16.35 2.70 -7.23
C SER A 241 16.91 1.28 -7.37
N LEU A 242 16.06 0.27 -7.19
CA LEU A 242 16.41 -1.13 -7.37
C LEU A 242 16.47 -1.56 -8.84
N GLY A 243 15.63 -1.00 -9.70
CA GLY A 243 15.52 -1.37 -11.12
C GLY A 243 16.47 -0.63 -12.06
N GLU A 244 16.64 0.67 -11.80
CA GLU A 244 17.23 1.65 -12.73
C GLU A 244 18.36 2.47 -12.10
N ASN A 245 18.76 2.15 -10.85
CA ASN A 245 19.75 2.90 -10.07
C ASN A 245 19.33 4.34 -9.73
N GLY A 246 18.03 4.60 -9.68
CA GLY A 246 17.46 5.83 -9.17
C GLY A 246 16.08 6.09 -9.76
N ASP A 247 15.43 7.13 -9.27
CA ASP A 247 14.18 7.66 -9.79
C ASP A 247 14.43 9.08 -10.32
N TYR A 248 14.06 9.35 -11.57
CA TYR A 248 14.29 10.66 -12.18
C TYR A 248 13.18 11.65 -11.78
N ASP A 249 13.54 12.71 -11.06
CA ASP A 249 12.60 13.73 -10.58
C ASP A 249 12.47 14.96 -11.49
N GLY A 250 13.01 14.89 -12.71
CA GLY A 250 13.11 16.02 -13.64
C GLY A 250 14.42 16.80 -13.55
N GLN A 251 15.20 16.62 -12.49
CA GLN A 251 16.50 17.27 -12.32
C GLN A 251 17.64 16.25 -12.24
N ALA A 252 17.49 15.21 -11.43
CA ALA A 252 18.51 14.20 -11.23
C ALA A 252 17.90 12.82 -10.95
N TRP A 253 18.75 11.80 -11.13
CA TRP A 253 18.45 10.45 -10.69
C TRP A 253 18.70 10.35 -9.18
N GLN A 254 17.65 10.04 -8.44
CA GLN A 254 17.69 10.01 -6.98
C GLN A 254 17.50 8.58 -6.47
N THR A 255 18.44 8.10 -5.66
CA THR A 255 18.28 6.83 -4.94
C THR A 255 17.73 7.02 -3.53
N GLN A 256 17.45 8.27 -3.15
CA GLN A 256 17.10 8.68 -1.80
C GLN A 256 15.66 9.21 -1.77
N ILE A 257 15.00 9.11 -0.62
CA ILE A 257 13.63 9.63 -0.44
C ILE A 257 13.62 11.15 -0.16
N GLY A 258 14.73 11.70 0.33
CA GLY A 258 14.90 13.11 0.64
C GLY A 258 13.89 13.68 1.64
N GLY A 259 13.84 15.01 1.74
CA GLY A 259 12.92 15.71 2.65
C GLY A 259 11.44 15.44 2.36
N PHE A 260 11.09 15.23 1.08
CA PHE A 260 9.71 14.91 0.70
C PHE A 260 9.26 13.56 1.27
N GLY A 261 10.07 12.50 1.10
CA GLY A 261 9.72 11.19 1.65
C GLY A 261 9.71 11.18 3.17
N THR A 262 10.61 11.89 3.84
CA THR A 262 10.58 11.98 5.31
C THR A 262 9.36 12.73 5.83
N ASP A 263 8.90 13.76 5.12
CA ASP A 263 7.68 14.47 5.49
C ASP A 263 6.45 13.58 5.30
N LEU A 264 6.40 12.74 4.26
CA LEU A 264 5.35 11.74 4.10
C LEU A 264 5.30 10.79 5.29
N GLN A 265 6.45 10.23 5.68
CA GLN A 265 6.57 9.32 6.82
C GLN A 265 6.06 9.97 8.12
N ASN A 266 6.39 11.24 8.36
CA ASN A 266 5.97 11.98 9.54
C ASN A 266 4.48 12.39 9.52
N ASN A 267 3.86 12.49 8.34
CA ASN A 267 2.51 13.01 8.16
C ASN A 267 1.47 11.96 7.73
N TRP A 268 1.81 10.66 7.78
CA TRP A 268 0.90 9.58 7.37
C TRP A 268 -0.47 9.64 8.04
N ALA A 269 -0.51 9.87 9.37
CA ALA A 269 -1.77 9.99 10.10
C ALA A 269 -2.57 11.24 9.70
N ALA A 270 -1.90 12.36 9.42
CA ALA A 270 -2.55 13.59 8.99
C ALA A 270 -3.15 13.45 7.58
N LEU A 271 -2.41 12.83 6.65
CA LEU A 271 -2.90 12.51 5.31
C LEU A 271 -4.06 11.50 5.36
N SER A 272 -3.99 10.49 6.22
CA SER A 272 -5.09 9.54 6.45
C SER A 272 -6.37 10.24 6.91
N ARG A 273 -6.26 11.27 7.77
CA ARG A 273 -7.39 12.10 8.22
C ARG A 273 -8.05 12.88 7.08
N ILE A 274 -7.30 13.32 6.05
CA ILE A 274 -7.89 13.97 4.87
C ILE A 274 -8.86 13.00 4.19
N VAL A 275 -8.39 11.77 3.90
CA VAL A 275 -9.20 10.75 3.23
C VAL A 275 -10.44 10.41 4.05
N TYR A 276 -10.26 10.15 5.35
CA TYR A 276 -11.39 9.83 6.24
C TYR A 276 -12.43 10.94 6.31
N ARG A 277 -12.00 12.19 6.49
CA ARG A 277 -12.93 13.32 6.58
C ARG A 277 -13.71 13.53 5.29
N GLN A 278 -13.04 13.47 4.14
CA GLN A 278 -13.69 13.67 2.85
C GLN A 278 -14.64 12.53 2.49
N GLN A 279 -14.30 11.27 2.79
CA GLN A 279 -15.23 10.15 2.63
C GLN A 279 -16.48 10.27 3.51
N ASN A 280 -16.38 10.95 4.65
CA ASN A 280 -17.50 11.25 5.54
C ASN A 280 -18.17 12.62 5.26
N GLY A 281 -17.86 13.27 4.14
CA GLY A 281 -18.48 14.56 3.76
C GLY A 281 -18.09 15.74 4.65
N THR A 282 -16.97 15.65 5.37
CA THR A 282 -16.49 16.70 6.29
C THR A 282 -15.24 17.41 5.77
N ALA A 283 -15.06 18.66 6.17
CA ALA A 283 -13.91 19.47 5.77
C ALA A 283 -12.60 18.92 6.35
N SER A 284 -11.60 18.73 5.47
CA SER A 284 -10.23 18.33 5.84
C SER A 284 -9.36 19.54 6.12
N THR A 285 -8.44 19.42 7.08
CA THR A 285 -7.34 20.38 7.25
C THR A 285 -6.22 19.99 6.27
N PRO A 286 -5.74 20.90 5.43
CA PRO A 286 -4.63 20.61 4.53
C PRO A 286 -3.35 20.24 5.27
N VAL A 287 -2.52 19.39 4.66
CA VAL A 287 -1.23 18.94 5.17
C VAL A 287 -0.14 19.42 4.24
N MET A 288 0.95 19.93 4.80
CA MET A 288 2.13 20.38 4.06
C MET A 288 3.17 19.26 4.03
N ILE A 289 3.62 18.89 2.84
CA ILE A 289 4.70 17.91 2.60
C ILE A 289 5.79 18.61 1.80
N ASN A 290 6.92 18.92 2.43
CA ASN A 290 8.05 19.63 1.85
C ASN A 290 7.61 20.87 1.03
N GLY A 291 6.85 21.75 1.69
CA GLY A 291 6.29 22.97 1.09
C GLY A 291 5.10 22.78 0.15
N ARG A 292 4.66 21.53 -0.11
CA ARG A 292 3.53 21.22 -0.99
C ARG A 292 2.25 20.95 -0.20
N ARG A 293 1.15 21.56 -0.61
CA ARG A 293 -0.14 21.45 0.09
C ARG A 293 -0.99 20.31 -0.47
N TYR A 294 -1.35 19.35 0.37
CA TYR A 294 -2.35 18.31 0.10
C TYR A 294 -3.60 18.61 0.91
N ALA A 295 -4.71 18.90 0.23
CA ALA A 295 -5.98 19.25 0.87
C ALA A 295 -7.09 18.23 0.60
N SER A 296 -6.93 17.39 -0.43
CA SER A 296 -7.96 16.48 -0.91
C SER A 296 -7.44 15.08 -1.27
N ILE A 297 -8.38 14.14 -1.39
CA ILE A 297 -8.17 12.81 -1.98
C ILE A 297 -7.61 12.95 -3.40
N SER A 298 -8.09 13.91 -4.19
CA SER A 298 -7.59 14.13 -5.55
C SER A 298 -6.10 14.49 -5.54
N ASP A 299 -5.66 15.34 -4.61
CA ASP A 299 -4.23 15.71 -4.50
C ASP A 299 -3.37 14.48 -4.15
N ILE A 300 -3.88 13.57 -3.31
CA ILE A 300 -3.21 12.33 -2.92
C ILE A 300 -3.15 11.34 -4.09
N VAL A 301 -4.27 11.10 -4.76
CA VAL A 301 -4.43 10.04 -5.76
C VAL A 301 -3.88 10.44 -7.13
N ASN A 302 -4.07 11.69 -7.54
CA ASN A 302 -3.68 12.14 -8.87
C ASN A 302 -2.39 12.97 -8.83
N GLY A 303 -2.08 13.59 -7.69
CA GLY A 303 -1.15 14.72 -7.67
C GLY A 303 -1.69 15.91 -8.48
N TYR A 304 -0.94 17.00 -8.52
CA TYR A 304 -1.23 18.14 -9.40
C TYR A 304 -0.02 19.04 -9.55
N HIS A 305 0.36 19.34 -10.81
CA HIS A 305 1.42 20.28 -11.18
C HIS A 305 2.73 20.03 -10.42
N ASN A 306 2.93 20.71 -9.28
CA ASN A 306 4.15 20.77 -8.49
C ASN A 306 4.14 19.84 -7.26
N HIS A 307 3.10 19.03 -7.06
CA HIS A 307 3.07 18.02 -6.01
C HIS A 307 2.87 16.60 -6.57
N PRO A 308 3.78 15.65 -6.26
CA PRO A 308 3.72 14.29 -6.77
C PRO A 308 2.46 13.53 -6.34
N ARG A 309 2.02 12.61 -7.19
CA ARG A 309 1.06 11.56 -6.82
C ARG A 309 1.62 10.72 -5.66
N LEU A 310 0.81 10.47 -4.63
CA LEU A 310 1.20 9.66 -3.47
C LEU A 310 0.74 8.20 -3.57
N ALA A 311 -0.14 7.91 -4.54
CA ALA A 311 -0.86 6.65 -4.59
C ALA A 311 -0.06 5.51 -5.28
N PRO A 312 -0.38 4.22 -5.01
CA PRO A 312 -1.38 3.73 -4.07
C PRO A 312 -1.16 4.24 -2.64
N PHE A 313 -2.24 4.66 -1.96
CA PHE A 313 -2.16 5.23 -0.62
C PHE A 313 -2.97 4.38 0.37
N LEU A 314 -2.29 3.82 1.36
CA LEU A 314 -2.89 3.01 2.41
C LEU A 314 -3.08 3.86 3.67
N THR A 315 -4.32 4.18 3.99
CA THR A 315 -4.71 5.00 5.15
C THR A 315 -4.83 4.19 6.42
N LEU A 316 -4.74 4.86 7.57
CA LEU A 316 -5.13 4.28 8.87
C LEU A 316 -6.61 3.85 8.90
N GLY A 317 -6.85 2.63 9.39
CA GLY A 317 -8.18 2.09 9.68
C GLY A 317 -8.83 2.68 10.92
N SER A 318 -8.08 2.81 12.01
CA SER A 318 -8.53 3.47 13.23
C SER A 318 -8.04 4.92 13.27
N ILE A 319 -8.89 5.83 12.83
CA ILE A 319 -8.66 7.27 13.00
C ILE A 319 -9.51 7.68 14.20
N THR A 320 -8.87 7.75 15.37
CA THR A 320 -9.42 8.36 16.58
C THR A 320 -9.25 9.86 16.55
#